data_AF-A0A6I6L4H4-F1
#
_entry.id   AF-A0A6I6L4H4-F1
#
_cell.length_a   1.000
_cell.length_b   1.000
_cell.length_c   1.000
_cell.angle_alpha   90.00
_cell.angle_beta   90.00
_cell.angle_gamma   90.00
#
_symmetry.space_group_name_H-M   'P 1'
#
loop_
_entity.id
_entity.type
_entity.pdbx_description
1 polymer ?
#
loop_
_entity_poly.entity_id
_entity_poly.type
_entity_poly.pdbx_seq_one_letter_code
_entity_poly.pdbx_strand_id
1 'polypeptide(L)'
;MTDFDPCFIAGAIERFSGYQIVGFYEAYRLLGGTGDPDMMPVEMRKNLVRLLTFLGYKEQWAGTKEGDDVSLMWARNPWPADFLSSGEKETWIAAFDVKK
;
A
#
# COMPACT_ATOMS: atom_id res chain seq x y z
N MET A 1 -17.61 1.79 11.18
CA MET A 1 -17.08 3.16 11.21
C MET A 1 -15.61 3.05 11.52
N THR A 2 -14.76 3.68 10.72
CA THR A 2 -13.32 3.72 10.98
C THR A 2 -12.98 4.83 11.95
N ASP A 3 -12.07 4.56 12.88
CA ASP A 3 -11.64 5.52 13.93
C ASP A 3 -10.63 6.56 13.40
N PHE A 4 -10.49 6.68 12.07
CA PHE A 4 -9.52 7.58 11.46
C PHE A 4 -10.14 8.96 11.23
N ASP A 5 -9.37 10.00 11.56
CA ASP A 5 -9.72 11.38 11.24
C ASP A 5 -9.90 11.56 9.71
N PRO A 6 -10.99 12.21 9.24
CA PRO A 6 -11.24 12.40 7.82
C PRO A 6 -10.12 13.17 7.08
N CYS A 7 -9.48 14.14 7.73
CA CYS A 7 -8.38 14.89 7.11
C CYS A 7 -7.14 13.99 6.98
N PHE A 8 -6.87 13.15 7.98
CA PHE A 8 -5.85 12.13 7.90
C PHE A 8 -6.11 11.14 6.76
N ILE A 9 -7.35 10.67 6.59
CA ILE A 9 -7.74 9.79 5.47
C ILE A 9 -7.48 10.49 4.13
N ALA A 10 -7.93 11.74 3.97
CA ALA A 10 -7.73 12.49 2.72
C ALA A 10 -6.24 12.64 2.40
N GLY A 11 -5.42 13.01 3.40
CA GLY A 11 -3.98 13.11 3.23
C GLY A 11 -3.30 11.76 2.94
N ALA A 12 -3.83 10.65 3.47
CA ALA A 12 -3.35 9.31 3.14
C ALA A 12 -3.69 8.95 1.69
N ILE A 13 -4.92 9.19 1.24
CA ILE A 13 -5.35 8.95 -0.15
C ILE A 13 -4.43 9.68 -1.14
N GLU A 14 -4.11 10.95 -0.87
CA GLU A 14 -3.19 11.72 -1.70
C GLU A 14 -1.79 11.11 -1.76
N ARG A 15 -1.23 10.71 -0.60
CA ARG A 15 0.11 10.07 -0.51
C ARG A 15 0.17 8.71 -1.21
N PHE A 16 -0.90 7.93 -1.13
CA PHE A 16 -1.04 6.63 -1.79
C PHE A 16 -1.49 6.74 -3.26
N SER A 17 -1.69 7.95 -3.77
CA SER A 17 -2.02 8.17 -5.19
C SER A 17 -0.87 7.66 -6.08
N GLY A 18 -1.24 6.79 -7.02
CA GLY A 18 -0.31 6.13 -7.93
C GLY A 18 0.33 4.85 -7.39
N TYR A 19 0.01 4.44 -6.16
CA TYR A 19 0.44 3.16 -5.62
C TYR A 19 -0.70 2.14 -5.76
N GLN A 20 -0.65 1.30 -6.80
CA GLN A 20 -1.52 0.12 -6.86
C GLN A 20 -1.03 -0.98 -5.92
N ILE A 21 0.29 -1.07 -5.74
CA ILE A 21 0.97 -1.99 -4.85
C ILE A 21 1.93 -1.20 -3.99
N VAL A 22 1.99 -1.53 -2.70
CA VAL A 22 2.88 -0.86 -1.76
C VAL A 22 3.42 -1.87 -0.74
N GLY A 23 4.73 -1.81 -0.50
CA GLY A 23 5.34 -2.56 0.60
C GLY A 23 4.92 -1.99 1.95
N PHE A 24 4.90 -2.82 3.01
CA PHE A 24 4.48 -2.36 4.33
C PHE A 24 5.35 -1.21 4.86
N TYR A 25 6.68 -1.31 4.67
CA TYR A 25 7.61 -0.25 5.06
C TYR A 25 7.39 1.04 4.27
N GLU A 26 7.18 0.93 2.96
CA GLU A 26 6.93 2.07 2.10
C GLU A 26 5.63 2.79 2.52
N ALA A 27 4.58 2.04 2.84
CA ALA A 27 3.34 2.60 3.36
C ALA A 27 3.55 3.37 4.68
N TYR A 28 4.38 2.84 5.58
CA TYR A 28 4.75 3.53 6.81
C TYR A 28 5.50 4.86 6.52
N ARG A 29 6.46 4.84 5.59
CA ARG A 29 7.23 6.03 5.19
C ARG A 29 6.38 7.09 4.52
N LEU A 30 5.47 6.70 3.62
CA LEU A 30 4.56 7.63 2.95
C LEU A 30 3.74 8.44 3.95
N LEU A 31 3.37 7.82 5.07
CA LEU A 31 2.62 8.46 6.15
C LEU A 31 3.51 9.25 7.13
N GLY A 32 4.79 9.44 6.82
CA GLY A 32 5.75 10.19 7.65
C GLY A 32 6.42 9.36 8.74
N GLY A 33 6.27 8.03 8.70
CA GLY A 33 6.96 7.12 9.61
C GLY A 33 8.48 7.19 9.46
N THR A 34 9.17 7.26 10.59
CA THR A 34 10.64 7.23 10.66
C THR A 34 11.13 5.98 11.38
N GLY A 35 12.30 5.47 10.98
CA GLY A 35 12.96 4.33 11.62
C GLY A 35 12.60 2.97 11.02
N ASP A 36 13.13 1.92 11.65
CA ASP A 36 12.96 0.53 11.23
C ASP A 36 11.52 0.05 11.51
N PRO A 37 10.74 -0.38 10.49
CA PRO A 37 9.38 -0.88 10.66
C PRO A 37 9.31 -2.17 11.47
N ASP A 38 10.39 -2.95 11.55
CA ASP A 38 10.44 -4.18 12.34
C ASP A 38 10.50 -3.87 13.84
N MET A 39 10.96 -2.67 14.20
CA MET A 39 10.97 -2.15 15.56
C MET A 39 9.69 -1.36 15.90
N MET A 40 8.71 -1.33 15.00
CA MET A 40 7.46 -0.60 15.18
C MET A 40 6.62 -1.24 16.30
N PRO A 41 6.09 -0.44 17.25
CA PRO A 41 5.14 -0.94 18.23
C PRO A 41 3.93 -1.62 17.60
N VAL A 42 3.50 -2.74 18.18
CA VAL A 42 2.44 -3.61 17.63
C VAL A 42 1.15 -2.86 17.31
N GLU A 43 0.76 -1.89 18.14
CA GLU A 43 -0.45 -1.11 17.91
C GLU A 43 -0.34 -0.16 16.70
N MET A 44 0.84 0.41 16.46
CA MET A 44 1.08 1.18 15.23
C MET A 44 1.02 0.26 14.01
N ARG A 45 1.61 -0.93 14.09
CA ARG A 45 1.55 -1.94 13.01
C ARG A 45 0.10 -2.30 12.68
N LYS A 46 -0.71 -2.58 13.70
CA LYS A 46 -2.14 -2.89 13.53
C LYS A 46 -2.91 -1.71 12.92
N ASN A 47 -2.63 -0.48 13.34
CA ASN A 47 -3.30 0.70 12.80
C ASN A 47 -2.94 0.92 11.33
N LEU A 48 -1.69 0.70 10.92
CA LEU A 48 -1.30 0.76 9.51
C LEU A 48 -2.03 -0.30 8.68
N VAL A 49 -2.11 -1.55 9.17
CA VAL A 49 -2.88 -2.62 8.52
C VAL A 49 -4.36 -2.24 8.38
N ARG A 50 -4.98 -1.72 9.44
CA ARG A 50 -6.39 -1.25 9.41
C ARG A 50 -6.60 -0.14 8.39
N LEU A 51 -5.66 0.82 8.31
CA LEU A 51 -5.72 1.91 7.33
C LEU A 51 -5.61 1.38 5.90
N LEU A 52 -4.62 0.54 5.61
CA LEU A 52 -4.45 -0.07 4.29
C LEU A 52 -5.70 -0.85 3.86
N THR A 53 -6.26 -1.65 4.78
CA THR A 53 -7.50 -2.39 4.55
C THR A 53 -8.68 -1.45 4.27
N PHE A 54 -8.80 -0.36 5.03
CA PHE A 54 -9.84 0.65 4.83
C PHE A 54 -9.71 1.34 3.46
N LEU A 55 -8.48 1.61 3.01
CA LEU A 55 -8.18 2.14 1.69
C LEU A 55 -8.30 1.08 0.57
N GLY A 56 -8.79 -0.12 0.88
CA GLY A 56 -9.07 -1.18 -0.11
C GLY A 56 -7.86 -2.00 -0.53
N TYR A 57 -6.71 -1.85 0.14
CA TYR A 57 -5.58 -2.75 -0.04
C TYR A 57 -5.82 -4.09 0.63
N LYS A 58 -5.26 -5.13 0.03
CA LYS A 58 -5.24 -6.50 0.56
C LYS A 58 -3.80 -6.99 0.56
N GLU A 59 -3.44 -7.74 1.59
CA GLU A 59 -2.16 -8.44 1.65
C GLU A 59 -2.12 -9.51 0.54
N GLN A 60 -1.11 -9.44 -0.32
CA GLN A 60 -0.91 -10.33 -1.47
C GLN A 60 0.58 -10.50 -1.76
N TRP A 61 0.91 -11.59 -2.43
CA TRP A 61 2.25 -11.73 -3.02
C TRP A 61 2.30 -10.95 -4.33
N ALA A 62 3.27 -10.05 -4.44
CA ALA A 62 3.52 -9.28 -5.65
C ALA A 62 4.95 -9.54 -6.14
N GLY A 63 5.10 -9.55 -7.46
CA GLY A 63 6.38 -9.68 -8.12
C GLY A 63 6.69 -8.45 -8.96
N THR A 64 7.95 -8.29 -9.30
CA THR A 64 8.34 -7.34 -10.36
C THR A 64 8.03 -7.95 -11.72
N LYS A 65 7.78 -7.11 -12.73
CA LYS A 65 7.45 -7.58 -14.09
C LYS A 65 8.64 -8.29 -14.77
N GLU A 66 9.86 -7.91 -14.41
CA GLU A 66 11.09 -8.33 -15.10
C GLU A 66 12.02 -9.19 -14.24
N GLY A 67 11.64 -9.52 -13.01
CA GLY A 67 12.47 -10.28 -12.08
C GLY A 67 11.72 -11.41 -11.38
N ASP A 68 12.49 -12.31 -10.77
CA ASP A 68 11.98 -13.43 -9.98
C ASP A 68 11.66 -13.04 -8.53
N ASP A 69 11.86 -11.77 -8.18
CA ASP A 69 11.63 -11.26 -6.83
C ASP A 69 10.14 -11.16 -6.54
N VAL A 70 9.69 -12.01 -5.62
CA VAL A 70 8.33 -12.03 -5.09
C VAL A 70 8.38 -11.67 -3.61
N SER A 71 7.52 -10.74 -3.20
CA SER A 71 7.47 -10.25 -1.82
C SER A 71 6.03 -10.06 -1.36
N LEU A 72 5.82 -10.19 -0.06
CA LEU A 72 4.53 -9.92 0.56
C LEU A 72 4.30 -8.40 0.54
N MET A 73 3.26 -7.97 -0.16
CA MET A 73 2.93 -6.57 -0.36
C MET A 73 1.42 -6.32 -0.19
N TRP A 74 1.03 -5.05 -0.22
CA TRP A 74 -0.36 -4.62 -0.14
C TRP A 74 -0.80 -4.13 -1.50
N ALA A 75 -1.81 -4.79 -2.08
CA ALA A 75 -2.31 -4.50 -3.44
C ALA A 75 -3.79 -4.07 -3.41
N ARG A 76 -4.17 -3.13 -4.28
CA ARG A 76 -5.56 -2.68 -4.47
C ARG A 76 -5.92 -2.51 -5.94
N ASN A 77 -7.22 -2.43 -6.21
CA ASN A 77 -7.70 -1.95 -7.51
C ASN A 77 -7.33 -0.47 -7.72
N PRO A 78 -6.95 -0.06 -8.93
CA PRO A 78 -6.66 1.34 -9.23
C PRO A 78 -7.87 2.23 -8.99
N TRP A 79 -7.62 3.40 -8.41
CA TRP A 79 -8.53 4.52 -8.36
C TRP A 79 -8.36 5.40 -9.59
N PRO A 80 -9.37 6.20 -9.97
CA PRO A 80 -9.25 7.17 -11.06
C PRO A 80 -8.03 8.09 -10.94
N ALA A 81 -7.65 8.51 -9.72
CA ALA A 81 -6.50 9.37 -9.48
C ALA A 81 -5.15 8.69 -9.80
N ASP A 82 -5.06 7.36 -9.73
CA ASP A 82 -3.81 6.65 -9.99
C ASP A 82 -3.36 6.82 -11.44
N PHE A 83 -4.31 6.87 -12.39
CA PHE A 83 -4.05 7.08 -13.81
C PHE A 83 -3.45 8.45 -14.13
N LEU A 84 -3.64 9.44 -13.25
CA LEU A 84 -3.08 10.79 -13.41
C LEU A 84 -1.64 10.88 -12.89
N SER A 85 -1.22 9.91 -12.09
CA SER A 85 0.06 9.91 -11.35
C SER A 85 1.08 8.90 -11.85
N SER A 86 0.75 8.13 -12.90
CA SER A 86 1.50 6.97 -13.39
C SER A 86 2.79 7.28 -14.17
N GLY A 87 3.32 8.50 -14.06
CA GLY A 87 4.63 8.84 -14.61
C GLY A 87 5.74 8.11 -13.86
N GLU A 88 6.14 6.94 -14.36
CA GLU A 88 7.40 6.25 -14.01
C GLU A 88 7.56 5.75 -12.55
N LYS A 89 6.54 5.11 -11.96
CA LYS A 89 6.74 4.31 -10.75
C LYS A 89 7.03 2.84 -11.13
N GLU A 90 7.97 2.19 -10.44
CA GLU A 90 8.26 0.75 -10.59
C GLU A 90 6.95 -0.05 -10.63
N THR A 91 6.75 -0.81 -11.72
CA THR A 91 5.49 -1.51 -11.94
C THR A 91 5.54 -2.87 -11.25
N TRP A 92 5.19 -2.88 -9.97
CA TRP A 92 4.87 -4.10 -9.24
C TRP A 92 3.54 -4.66 -9.74
N ILE A 93 3.46 -5.99 -9.88
CA ILE A 93 2.25 -6.68 -10.33
C ILE A 93 1.87 -7.71 -9.27
N ALA A 94 0.62 -7.69 -8.84
CA ALA A 94 0.11 -8.65 -7.88
C ALA A 94 -0.18 -9.97 -8.59
N ALA A 95 0.24 -11.08 -7.98
CA ALA A 95 -0.21 -12.40 -8.39
C ALA A 95 -1.66 -12.57 -7.92
N PHE A 96 -2.61 -12.05 -8.70
CA PHE A 96 -4.01 -12.37 -8.50
C PHE A 96 -4.19 -13.85 -8.86
N ASP A 97 -4.73 -14.64 -7.93
CA ASP A 97 -5.09 -16.05 -8.13
C ASP A 97 -5.79 -16.19 -9.49
N VAL A 98 -5.06 -16.66 -10.51
CA VAL A 98 -5.59 -16.91 -11.86
C VAL A 98 -6.34 -18.23 -11.78
N LYS A 99 -7.49 -18.23 -11.12
CA LYS A 99 -8.47 -19.30 -11.32
C LYS A 99 -9.13 -19.06 -12.66
N LYS A 100 -8.68 -19.85 -13.64
CA LYS A 100 -9.41 -20.15 -14.89
C LYS A 100 -10.77 -20.76 -14.58
#